data_AF-A0A3N5MWS8-F1
#
_entry.id   AF-A0A3N5MWS8-F1
#
_cell.length_a   1.000
_cell.length_b   1.000
_cell.length_c   1.000
_cell.angle_alpha   90.00
_cell.angle_beta   90.00
_cell.angle_gamma   90.00
#
_symmetry.space_group_name_H-M   'P 1'
#
loop_
_entity.id
_entity.type
_entity.pdbx_description
1 polymer ?
#
loop_
_entity_poly.entity_id
_entity_poly.type
_entity_poly.pdbx_seq_one_letter_code
_entity_poly.pdbx_strand_id
1 'polypeptide(L)'
;APCQPYQRSYLEAYRFRGIDPGTLSGRQIIECRERDLEKYAKELVSTELFDAALTGIRGCTVHGHSLRLDENGMMFDMLQRFVIDKKSGQIKYIKDQVGVPLDSEVKVGKAQDAKWLKANTTMYHSMVGIGFRDDPEAVEYIQRIHELRTKYGFMPKEA
;
A
#
# COMPACT_ATOMS: atom_id res chain seq x y z
N ALA A 1 -2.75 4.86 -5.07
CA ALA A 1 -1.43 4.40 -4.57
C ALA A 1 -0.99 3.18 -5.37
N PRO A 2 0.31 3.02 -5.67
CA PRO A 2 0.80 1.98 -6.59
C PRO A 2 0.70 0.56 -6.01
N CYS A 3 0.79 0.38 -4.70
CA CYS A 3 0.70 -0.94 -4.06
C CYS A 3 -0.29 -0.94 -2.89
N GLN A 4 -1.15 -1.97 -2.84
CA GLN A 4 -2.28 -2.10 -1.92
C GLN A 4 -2.08 -3.20 -0.87
N PRO A 5 -2.84 -3.20 0.25
CA PRO A 5 -2.53 -4.04 1.41
C PRO A 5 -2.33 -5.53 1.12
N TYR A 6 -3.29 -6.22 0.47
CA TYR A 6 -3.11 -7.64 0.15
C TYR A 6 -1.98 -7.88 -0.85
N GLN A 7 -1.83 -7.00 -1.84
CA GLN A 7 -0.76 -7.09 -2.83
C GLN A 7 0.63 -6.98 -2.19
N ARG A 8 0.79 -6.12 -1.18
CA ARG A 8 2.03 -6.02 -0.39
C ARG A 8 2.35 -7.34 0.29
N SER A 9 1.39 -7.92 1.01
CA SER A 9 1.61 -9.18 1.72
C SER A 9 1.94 -10.34 0.77
N TYR A 10 1.33 -10.40 -0.41
CA TYR A 10 1.72 -11.37 -1.44
C TYR A 10 3.14 -11.10 -1.94
N LEU A 11 3.44 -9.88 -2.38
CA LEU A 11 4.75 -9.50 -2.87
C LEU A 11 5.86 -9.84 -1.87
N GLU A 12 5.64 -9.47 -0.61
CA GLU A 12 6.59 -9.69 0.48
C GLU A 12 6.77 -11.19 0.74
N ALA A 13 5.67 -11.97 0.78
CA ALA A 13 5.75 -13.42 0.98
C ALA A 13 6.44 -14.16 -0.17
N TYR A 14 6.35 -13.63 -1.40
CA TYR A 14 7.05 -14.18 -2.56
C TYR A 14 8.52 -13.76 -2.66
N ARG A 15 8.88 -12.55 -2.20
CA ARG A 15 10.22 -11.97 -2.42
C ARG A 15 11.15 -12.04 -1.22
N PHE A 16 10.62 -12.00 0.00
CA PHE A 16 11.40 -11.89 1.22
C PHE A 16 11.34 -13.16 2.06
N ARG A 17 12.41 -13.43 2.82
CA ARG A 17 12.52 -14.64 3.65
C ARG A 17 12.33 -14.29 5.11
N GLY A 18 11.60 -15.14 5.85
CA GLY A 18 11.46 -15.01 7.30
C GLY A 18 10.71 -13.74 7.71
N ILE A 19 9.58 -13.48 7.05
CA ILE A 19 8.75 -12.30 7.27
C ILE A 19 7.39 -12.68 7.86
N ASP A 20 6.77 -11.72 8.55
CA ASP A 20 5.43 -11.81 9.11
C ASP A 20 4.59 -10.60 8.65
N PRO A 21 3.83 -10.72 7.54
CA PRO A 21 3.04 -9.62 7.01
C PRO A 21 1.61 -9.57 7.60
N GLY A 22 1.20 -8.39 8.08
CA GLY A 22 -0.16 -8.11 8.56
C GLY A 22 -0.94 -7.20 7.61
N THR A 23 -2.10 -7.66 7.14
CA THR A 23 -2.94 -6.92 6.18
C THR A 23 -4.21 -6.36 6.84
N LEU A 24 -4.41 -5.04 6.76
CA LEU A 24 -5.65 -4.38 7.17
C LEU A 24 -6.10 -3.42 6.08
N SER A 25 -7.32 -2.88 6.18
CA SER A 25 -7.80 -1.88 5.21
C SER A 25 -6.96 -0.61 5.21
N GLY A 26 -6.70 -0.05 6.39
CA GLY A 26 -6.01 1.23 6.56
C GLY A 26 -4.51 1.17 6.80
N ARG A 27 -3.92 -0.03 6.90
CA ARG A 27 -2.48 -0.22 7.08
C ARG A 27 -2.03 -1.60 6.61
N GLN A 28 -0.76 -1.71 6.28
CA GLN A 28 -0.08 -2.98 6.07
C GLN A 28 1.26 -2.91 6.80
N ILE A 29 1.63 -3.99 7.48
CA ILE A 29 2.84 -4.07 8.31
C ILE A 29 3.62 -5.33 7.93
N ILE A 30 4.93 -5.26 8.08
CA ILE A 30 5.84 -6.40 7.97
C ILE A 30 6.74 -6.43 9.19
N GLU A 31 6.84 -7.59 9.84
CA GLU A 31 7.73 -7.83 10.97
C GLU A 31 8.76 -8.90 10.59
N CYS A 32 10.04 -8.63 10.84
CA CYS A 32 11.12 -9.59 10.67
C CYS A 32 12.35 -9.16 11.48
N ARG A 33 13.49 -9.85 11.29
CA ARG A 33 14.74 -9.49 11.95
C ARG A 33 15.20 -8.12 11.47
N GLU A 34 15.53 -7.23 12.41
CA GLU A 34 15.87 -5.82 12.17
C GLU A 34 16.90 -5.60 11.04
N ARG A 35 18.01 -6.35 11.05
CA ARG A 35 19.06 -6.26 10.01
C ARG A 35 18.57 -6.54 8.59
N ASP A 36 17.51 -7.33 8.47
CA ASP A 36 16.91 -7.73 7.19
C ASP A 36 15.77 -6.76 6.85
N LEU A 37 15.01 -6.32 7.85
CA LEU A 37 13.96 -5.32 7.73
C LEU A 37 14.47 -4.04 7.09
N GLU A 38 15.64 -3.53 7.49
CA GLU A 38 16.22 -2.31 6.90
C GLU A 38 16.49 -2.46 5.39
N LYS A 39 16.93 -3.64 4.96
CA LYS A 39 17.20 -3.92 3.54
C LYS A 39 15.91 -4.00 2.75
N TYR A 40 14.89 -4.67 3.30
CA TYR A 40 13.57 -4.76 2.68
C TYR A 40 12.87 -3.40 2.64
N ALA A 41 12.94 -2.63 3.73
CA ALA A 41 12.40 -1.27 3.79
C ALA A 41 13.03 -0.36 2.73
N LYS A 42 14.35 -0.47 2.49
CA LYS A 42 15.02 0.25 1.41
C LYS A 42 14.40 -0.07 0.05
N GLU A 43 14.16 -1.33 -0.27
CA GLU A 43 13.49 -1.74 -1.52
C GLU A 43 12.05 -1.23 -1.59
N LEU A 44 11.28 -1.40 -0.50
CA LEU A 44 9.89 -0.99 -0.43
C LEU A 44 9.69 0.53 -0.58
N VAL A 45 10.66 1.35 -0.16
CA VAL A 45 10.60 2.82 -0.24
C VAL A 45 11.28 3.38 -1.50
N SER A 46 12.27 2.70 -2.07
CA SER A 46 13.07 3.23 -3.20
C SER A 46 12.58 2.80 -4.58
N THR A 47 11.50 2.02 -4.65
CA THR A 47 10.96 1.47 -5.91
C THR A 47 9.56 2.01 -6.21
N GLU A 48 9.00 1.58 -7.33
CA GLU A 48 7.63 1.91 -7.75
C GLU A 48 6.52 1.48 -6.78
N LEU A 49 6.85 0.66 -5.77
CA LEU A 49 5.94 0.27 -4.69
C LEU A 49 5.60 1.44 -3.75
N PHE A 50 6.36 2.54 -3.82
CA PHE A 50 6.21 3.72 -3.00
C PHE A 50 5.92 4.95 -3.85
N ASP A 51 4.83 5.62 -3.51
CA ASP A 51 4.55 6.98 -3.97
C ASP A 51 4.52 7.91 -2.75
N ALA A 52 5.33 8.96 -2.76
CA ALA A 52 5.55 9.80 -1.58
C ALA A 52 4.30 10.57 -1.13
N ALA A 53 3.32 10.78 -2.01
CA ALA A 53 2.07 11.47 -1.67
C ALA A 53 0.99 10.50 -1.16
N LEU A 54 0.89 9.33 -1.76
CA LEU A 54 -0.20 8.37 -1.56
C LEU A 54 0.21 7.14 -0.73
N THR A 55 1.47 7.02 -0.33
CA THR A 55 2.00 5.94 0.53
C THR A 55 2.67 6.55 1.75
N GLY A 56 2.05 6.39 2.92
CA GLY A 56 2.54 6.94 4.18
C GLY A 56 3.17 5.87 5.06
N ILE A 57 4.34 6.14 5.62
CA ILE A 57 5.02 5.29 6.60
C ILE A 57 4.51 5.66 8.00
N ARG A 58 3.70 4.77 8.61
CA ARG A 58 2.88 5.10 9.79
C ARG A 58 2.70 3.89 10.72
N GLY A 59 3.34 3.91 11.89
CA GLY A 59 3.19 2.87 12.92
C GLY A 59 1.98 3.06 13.84
N CYS A 60 1.51 4.30 13.99
CA CYS A 60 0.32 4.66 14.78
C CYS A 60 -0.52 5.71 14.05
N THR A 61 -1.77 5.92 14.49
CA THR A 61 -2.68 6.95 13.94
C THR A 61 -2.74 6.90 12.41
N VAL A 62 -3.11 5.73 11.89
CA VAL A 62 -2.95 5.37 10.46
C VAL A 62 -4.10 5.85 9.56
N HIS A 63 -5.06 6.59 10.09
CA HIS A 63 -6.23 7.06 9.35
C HIS A 63 -5.80 7.86 8.09
N GLY A 64 -6.44 7.61 6.95
CA GLY A 64 -6.15 8.33 5.70
C GLY A 64 -6.41 7.57 4.39
N HIS A 65 -6.31 6.24 4.39
CA HIS A 65 -6.39 5.45 3.13
C HIS A 65 -7.71 5.65 2.34
N SER A 66 -8.81 5.96 3.02
CA SER A 66 -10.15 6.12 2.46
C SER A 66 -10.61 7.59 2.44
N LEU A 67 -9.71 8.53 2.73
CA LEU A 67 -10.04 9.95 2.77
C LEU A 67 -9.79 10.58 1.40
N ARG A 68 -10.47 11.71 1.17
CA ARG A 68 -10.09 12.60 0.07
C ARG A 68 -8.67 13.10 0.30
N LEU A 69 -7.96 13.30 -0.80
CA LEU A 69 -6.66 13.95 -0.79
C LEU A 69 -6.81 15.42 -0.37
N ASP A 70 -5.75 15.99 0.19
CA ASP A 70 -5.70 17.42 0.51
C ASP A 70 -5.57 18.28 -0.76
N GLU A 71 -5.49 19.60 -0.59
CA GLU A 71 -5.37 20.54 -1.72
C GLU A 71 -4.07 20.40 -2.52
N ASN A 72 -3.08 19.67 -2.00
CA ASN A 72 -1.80 19.40 -2.65
C ASN A 72 -1.73 17.97 -3.21
N GLY A 73 -2.82 17.20 -3.15
CA GLY A 73 -2.87 15.81 -3.62
C GLY A 73 -2.25 14.80 -2.64
N MET A 74 -2.04 15.17 -1.38
CA MET A 74 -1.42 14.33 -0.37
C MET A 74 -2.46 13.50 0.38
N MET A 75 -2.07 12.28 0.76
CA MET A 75 -2.86 11.47 1.69
C MET A 75 -2.88 12.11 3.08
N PHE A 76 -4.08 12.27 3.64
CA PHE A 76 -4.28 12.78 5.00
C PHE A 76 -3.38 12.06 6.03
N ASP A 77 -2.65 12.81 6.86
CA ASP A 77 -1.90 12.32 8.02
C ASP A 77 -2.25 13.16 9.25
N MET A 78 -2.93 12.58 10.24
CA MET A 78 -3.28 13.31 11.47
C MET A 78 -2.04 13.81 12.24
N LEU A 79 -0.92 13.10 12.15
CA LEU A 79 0.33 13.50 12.82
C LEU A 79 1.23 14.38 11.94
N GLN A 80 0.86 14.58 10.67
CA GLN A 80 1.63 15.32 9.67
C GLN A 80 3.11 14.90 9.65
N ARG A 81 3.39 13.59 9.52
CA ARG A 81 4.77 13.08 9.53
C ARG A 81 5.55 13.46 8.28
N PHE A 82 4.84 13.59 7.17
CA PHE A 82 5.40 14.05 5.90
C PHE A 82 4.64 15.26 5.37
N VAL A 83 5.40 16.17 4.74
CA VAL A 83 4.90 17.44 4.20
C VAL A 83 5.50 17.68 2.83
N ILE A 84 4.78 18.45 1.99
CA ILE A 84 5.28 18.89 0.70
C ILE A 84 5.91 20.28 0.82
N ASP A 85 7.11 20.44 0.26
CA ASP A 85 7.68 21.75 -0.03
C ASP A 85 7.03 22.30 -1.31
N LYS A 86 6.13 23.27 -1.15
CA LYS A 86 5.37 23.88 -2.25
C LYS A 86 6.24 24.52 -3.32
N LYS A 87 7.49 24.91 -3.02
CA LYS A 87 8.39 25.51 -4.01
C LYS A 87 9.02 24.46 -4.92
N SER A 88 9.48 23.36 -4.35
CA SER A 88 10.21 22.32 -5.09
C SER A 88 9.33 21.15 -5.54
N GLY A 89 8.17 20.98 -4.91
CA GLY A 89 7.31 19.79 -5.03
C GLY A 89 7.88 18.55 -4.35
N GLN A 90 8.98 18.68 -3.59
CA GLN A 90 9.55 17.55 -2.85
C GLN A 90 8.74 17.26 -1.60
N ILE A 91 8.52 15.99 -1.34
CA ILE A 91 7.92 15.50 -0.11
C ILE A 91 9.03 15.05 0.83
N LYS A 92 8.88 15.42 2.09
CA LYS A 92 9.86 15.14 3.14
C LYS A 92 9.19 14.66 4.41
N TYR A 93 9.82 13.70 5.07
CA TYR A 93 9.47 13.30 6.43
C TYR A 93 10.16 14.24 7.42
N ILE A 94 9.39 14.76 8.36
CA ILE A 94 9.84 15.61 9.47
C ILE A 94 9.66 14.91 10.83
N LYS A 95 9.00 13.76 10.82
CA LYS A 95 8.81 12.88 11.98
C LYS A 95 9.01 11.44 11.54
N ASP A 96 9.34 10.58 12.48
CA ASP A 96 9.40 9.13 12.26
C ASP A 96 8.00 8.51 12.12
N GLN A 97 7.95 7.19 11.97
CA GLN A 97 6.71 6.46 11.75
C GLN A 97 5.72 6.52 12.93
N VAL A 98 6.19 6.79 14.14
CA VAL A 98 5.35 6.92 15.36
C VAL A 98 5.09 8.38 15.75
N GLY A 99 5.66 9.34 15.03
CA GLY A 99 5.37 10.77 15.17
C GLY A 99 6.41 11.56 15.97
N VAL A 100 7.56 10.97 16.28
CA VAL A 100 8.67 11.68 16.95
C VAL A 100 9.38 12.59 15.94
N PRO A 101 9.60 13.88 16.24
CA PRO A 101 10.34 14.79 15.36
C PRO A 101 11.74 14.25 15.03
N LEU A 102 12.14 14.37 13.76
CA LEU A 102 13.48 14.03 13.31
C LEU A 102 14.42 15.22 13.49
N ASP A 103 15.68 14.97 13.83
CA ASP A 103 16.71 16.02 13.91
C ASP A 103 16.96 16.70 12.54
N SER A 104 16.68 15.98 11.46
CA SER A 104 16.80 16.47 10.09
C SER A 104 15.73 15.85 9.20
N GLU A 105 15.24 16.64 8.26
CA GLU A 105 14.26 16.19 7.28
C GLU A 105 14.83 15.11 6.35
N VAL A 106 13.98 14.14 6.00
CA VAL A 106 14.33 13.08 5.04
C VAL A 106 13.51 13.29 3.78
N LYS A 107 14.17 13.66 2.67
CA LYS A 107 13.53 13.87 1.37
C LYS A 107 13.28 12.52 0.70
N VAL A 108 12.02 12.27 0.32
CA VAL A 108 11.57 10.98 -0.23
C VAL A 108 11.10 11.08 -1.69
N GLY A 109 11.36 12.20 -2.35
CA GLY A 109 11.00 12.41 -3.75
C GLY A 109 9.71 13.21 -3.92
N LYS A 110 9.25 13.29 -5.17
CA LYS A 110 8.01 13.96 -5.56
C LYS A 110 6.89 12.93 -5.68
N ALA A 111 5.65 13.43 -5.67
CA ALA A 111 4.50 12.61 -6.06
C ALA A 111 4.67 12.10 -7.50
N GLN A 112 4.27 10.86 -7.74
CA GLN A 112 4.10 10.31 -9.08
C GLN A 112 2.93 11.02 -9.79
N ASP A 113 3.01 11.15 -11.11
CA ASP A 113 1.92 11.74 -11.86
C ASP A 113 0.69 10.80 -11.93
N ALA A 114 -0.50 11.39 -12.11
CA ALA A 114 -1.75 10.64 -12.08
C ALA A 114 -1.87 9.58 -13.20
N LYS A 115 -1.23 9.82 -14.37
CA LYS A 115 -1.24 8.87 -15.48
C LYS A 115 -0.38 7.65 -15.13
N TRP A 116 0.80 7.86 -14.57
CA TRP A 116 1.66 6.79 -14.08
C TRP A 116 0.97 6.00 -12.97
N LEU A 117 0.35 6.67 -12.00
CA LEU A 117 -0.38 6.00 -10.91
C LEU A 117 -1.55 5.16 -11.43
N LYS A 118 -2.31 5.66 -12.42
CA LYS A 118 -3.41 4.90 -13.02
C LYS A 118 -2.91 3.67 -13.78
N ALA A 119 -1.75 3.75 -14.42
CA ALA A 119 -1.17 2.63 -15.16
C ALA A 119 -0.53 1.56 -14.26
N ASN A 120 -0.03 1.94 -13.07
CA ASN A 120 0.76 1.06 -12.21
C ASN A 120 0.08 0.74 -10.86
N THR A 121 -1.17 1.19 -10.65
CA THR A 121 -1.95 0.81 -9.47
C THR A 121 -2.44 -0.63 -9.56
N THR A 122 -2.46 -1.32 -8.42
CA THR A 122 -3.00 -2.68 -8.29
C THR A 122 -4.45 -2.70 -7.79
N MET A 123 -5.11 -1.54 -7.76
CA MET A 123 -6.49 -1.37 -7.28
C MET A 123 -7.46 -1.24 -8.45
N TYR A 124 -8.49 -2.07 -8.48
CA TYR A 124 -9.67 -1.80 -9.30
C TYR A 124 -10.45 -0.60 -8.77
N HIS A 125 -10.92 0.26 -9.67
CA HIS A 125 -11.67 1.46 -9.31
C HIS A 125 -12.69 1.80 -10.40
N SER A 126 -13.99 1.79 -10.06
CA SER A 126 -15.09 1.96 -11.02
C SER A 126 -15.17 3.34 -11.69
N MET A 127 -14.82 4.42 -10.98
CA MET A 127 -14.98 5.79 -11.52
C MET A 127 -13.79 6.32 -12.31
N VAL A 128 -12.56 5.99 -11.89
CA VAL A 128 -11.33 6.62 -12.42
C VAL A 128 -10.31 5.61 -12.92
N GLY A 129 -10.56 4.31 -12.77
CA GLY A 129 -9.68 3.20 -13.14
C GLY A 129 -10.39 2.14 -13.95
N ILE A 130 -9.95 0.89 -13.78
CA ILE A 130 -10.59 -0.30 -14.34
C ILE A 130 -11.57 -0.83 -13.30
N GLY A 131 -12.83 -1.07 -13.65
CA GLY A 131 -13.79 -1.68 -12.74
C GLY A 131 -13.46 -3.14 -12.53
N PHE A 132 -13.61 -3.65 -11.30
CA PHE A 132 -13.41 -5.08 -11.02
C PHE A 132 -14.33 -5.97 -11.87
N ARG A 133 -15.54 -5.50 -12.15
CA ARG A 133 -16.51 -6.18 -13.01
C ARG A 133 -16.10 -6.28 -14.48
N ASP A 134 -15.12 -5.49 -14.90
CA ASP A 134 -14.62 -5.44 -16.27
C ASP A 134 -13.53 -6.51 -16.50
N ASP A 135 -13.15 -7.25 -15.45
CA ASP A 135 -12.22 -8.38 -15.49
C ASP A 135 -12.97 -9.71 -15.28
N PRO A 136 -13.56 -10.29 -16.33
CA PRO A 136 -14.39 -11.49 -16.22
C PRO A 136 -13.61 -12.70 -15.72
N GLU A 137 -12.31 -12.81 -16.05
CA GLU A 137 -11.46 -13.91 -15.61
C GLU A 137 -11.25 -13.86 -14.09
N ALA A 138 -10.93 -12.69 -13.54
CA ALA A 138 -10.78 -12.52 -12.10
C ALA A 138 -12.10 -12.79 -11.35
N VAL A 139 -13.22 -12.32 -11.89
CA VAL A 139 -14.56 -12.56 -11.32
C VAL A 139 -14.89 -14.05 -11.30
N GLU A 140 -14.72 -14.74 -12.43
CA GLU A 140 -14.96 -16.19 -12.55
C GLU A 140 -14.08 -16.98 -11.57
N TYR A 141 -12.80 -16.63 -11.48
CA TYR A 141 -11.88 -17.33 -10.59
C TYR A 141 -12.26 -17.20 -9.10
N ILE A 142 -12.67 -16.00 -8.68
CA ILE A 142 -13.13 -15.78 -7.29
C ILE A 142 -14.43 -16.54 -7.00
N GLN A 143 -15.37 -16.56 -7.96
CA GLN A 143 -16.61 -17.33 -7.84
C GLN A 143 -16.32 -18.83 -7.74
N ARG A 144 -15.41 -19.36 -8.56
CA ARG A 144 -14.95 -20.75 -8.48
C ARG A 144 -14.36 -21.09 -7.12
N ILE A 145 -13.52 -20.23 -6.53
CA ILE A 145 -12.98 -20.44 -5.18
C ILE A 145 -14.11 -20.53 -4.15
N HIS A 146 -15.09 -19.62 -4.23
CA HIS A 146 -16.25 -19.63 -3.33
C HIS A 146 -17.05 -20.93 -3.45
N GLU A 147 -17.37 -21.35 -4.68
CA GLU A 147 -18.13 -22.57 -4.96
C GLU A 147 -17.41 -23.82 -4.43
N LEU A 148 -16.12 -23.99 -4.74
CA LEU A 148 -15.36 -25.16 -4.32
C LEU A 148 -15.22 -25.20 -2.79
N ARG A 149 -14.95 -24.06 -2.13
CA ARG A 149 -14.90 -23.99 -0.66
C ARG A 149 -16.24 -24.36 -0.03
N THR A 150 -17.34 -23.95 -0.65
CA THR A 150 -18.70 -24.27 -0.17
C THR A 150 -19.01 -25.76 -0.36
N LYS A 151 -18.81 -26.29 -1.57
CA LYS A 151 -19.04 -27.69 -1.93
C LYS A 151 -18.27 -28.63 -1.00
N TYR A 152 -16.95 -28.47 -0.91
CA TYR A 152 -16.12 -29.38 -0.13
C TYR A 152 -16.15 -29.10 1.37
N GLY A 153 -16.55 -27.90 1.77
CA GLY A 153 -16.88 -27.60 3.17
C GLY A 153 -18.13 -28.35 3.65
N PHE A 154 -19.14 -28.52 2.79
CA PHE A 154 -20.30 -29.35 3.07
C PHE A 154 -19.98 -30.85 3.01
N MET A 155 -19.38 -31.31 1.91
CA MET A 155 -18.94 -32.70 1.75
C MET A 155 -17.68 -32.80 0.86
N PRO A 156 -16.53 -33.26 1.38
CA PRO A 156 -15.29 -33.35 0.63
C PRO A 156 -15.26 -34.60 -0.28
N LYS A 157 -16.20 -34.70 -1.22
CA LYS A 157 -16.28 -35.78 -2.21
C LYS A 157 -16.54 -35.22 -3.60
N GLU A 158 -15.96 -35.88 -4.60
CA GLU A 158 -16.41 -35.73 -5.98
C GLU A 158 -17.67 -36.58 -6.20
N ALA A 159 -18.59 -36.07 -7.01
CA ALA A 159 -19.82 -36.76 -7.39
C ALA A 159 -19.55 -37.79 -8.50
#